data_AF-A0A127PB72-F1
#
_entry.id   AF-A0A127PB72-F1
#
_cell.length_a   1.000
_cell.length_b   1.000
_cell.length_c   1.000
_cell.angle_alpha   90.00
_cell.angle_beta   90.00
_cell.angle_gamma   90.00
#
_symmetry.space_group_name_H-M   'P 1'
#
loop_
_entity.id
_entity.type
_entity.pdbx_description
1 polymer ?
#
loop_
_entity_poly.entity_id
_entity_poly.type
_entity_poly.pdbx_seq_one_letter_code
_entity_poly.pdbx_strand_id
1 'polypeptide(L)'
;MVGLGAPLVQALEQHIGGLRPFPALEGQGCAAPSTQQAMWILLRGSDRSSLFERSAQLVELLGEALVLEDAMDTFRYRDSRDLTGYEDGTENPRPRQPSPPRWWRTAPAPRLKFCCGTTLDP
;
A
#
# COMPACT_ATOMS: atom_id res chain seq x y z
N MET A 1 5.98 -0.72 0.39
CA MET A 1 5.05 -0.72 -0.77
C MET A 1 5.09 0.68 -1.36
N VAL A 2 5.05 0.81 -2.68
CA VAL A 2 5.02 2.10 -3.37
C VAL A 2 3.72 2.17 -4.17
N GLY A 3 3.01 3.30 -4.07
CA GLY A 3 1.89 3.61 -4.94
C GLY A 3 2.18 4.83 -5.78
N LEU A 4 1.72 4.79 -7.03
CA LEU A 4 1.88 5.86 -8.01
C LEU A 4 0.53 6.56 -8.19
N GLY A 5 0.52 7.88 -8.07
CA GLY A 5 -0.67 8.68 -8.28
C GLY A 5 -0.86 9.08 -9.74
N ALA A 6 -2.09 9.50 -10.06
CA ALA A 6 -2.44 10.01 -11.38
C ALA A 6 -1.52 11.16 -11.86
N PRO A 7 -1.13 12.15 -11.00
CA PRO A 7 -0.24 13.23 -11.44
C PRO A 7 1.12 12.72 -11.97
N LEU A 8 1.72 11.73 -11.31
CA LEU A 8 3.01 11.18 -11.73
C LEU A 8 2.89 10.39 -13.03
N VAL A 9 1.86 9.52 -13.13
CA VAL A 9 1.63 8.72 -14.33
C VAL A 9 1.38 9.62 -15.54
N GLN A 10 0.65 10.72 -15.34
CA GLN A 10 0.42 11.73 -16.38
C GLN A 10 1.70 12.49 -16.75
N ALA A 11 2.51 12.90 -15.77
CA ALA A 11 3.78 13.60 -16.02
C ALA A 11 4.79 12.74 -16.80
N LEU A 12 4.72 11.42 -16.65
CA LEU A 12 5.52 10.45 -17.41
C LEU A 12 4.90 10.08 -18.77
N GLU A 13 3.80 10.75 -19.15
CA GLU A 13 3.05 10.49 -20.39
C GLU A 13 2.59 9.02 -20.52
N GLN A 14 2.31 8.37 -19.39
CA GLN A 14 1.87 6.97 -19.33
C GLN A 14 0.37 6.85 -19.06
N HIS A 15 -0.16 5.65 -19.30
CA HIS A 15 -1.56 5.31 -19.01
C HIS A 15 -1.68 3.98 -18.29
N ILE A 16 -2.44 3.97 -17.18
CA ILE A 16 -2.79 2.77 -16.42
C ILE A 16 -4.31 2.64 -16.41
N GLY A 17 -4.82 1.55 -16.98
CA GLY A 17 -6.26 1.29 -17.02
C GLY A 17 -6.88 1.28 -15.63
N GLY A 18 -7.92 2.10 -15.43
CA GLY A 18 -8.65 2.22 -14.16
C GLY A 18 -8.05 3.19 -13.14
N LEU A 19 -6.86 3.73 -13.38
CA LEU A 19 -6.28 4.79 -12.55
C LEU A 19 -7.05 6.09 -12.81
N ARG A 20 -7.58 6.67 -11.74
CA ARG A 20 -8.31 7.95 -11.76
C ARG A 20 -8.05 8.71 -10.46
N PRO A 21 -8.14 10.05 -10.47
CA PRO A 21 -8.11 10.83 -9.24
C PRO A 21 -9.19 10.36 -8.24
N PHE A 22 -8.90 10.50 -6.95
CA PHE A 22 -9.90 10.31 -5.90
C PHE A 22 -11.03 11.35 -6.07
N PRO A 23 -12.31 10.95 -6.02
CA PRO A 23 -13.41 11.89 -6.10
C PRO A 23 -13.50 12.69 -4.79
N ALA A 24 -13.60 14.01 -4.86
CA ALA A 24 -14.01 14.80 -3.70
C ALA A 24 -15.45 14.42 -3.32
N LEU A 25 -15.71 14.15 -2.04
CA LEU A 25 -17.03 13.77 -1.53
C LEU A 25 -17.51 14.79 -0.50
N GLU A 26 -18.76 15.20 -0.61
CA GLU A 26 -19.41 16.15 0.30
C GLU A 26 -20.72 15.58 0.85
N GLY A 27 -20.98 15.79 2.14
CA GLY A 27 -22.20 15.39 2.82
C GLY A 27 -22.55 16.32 3.98
N GLN A 28 -23.73 16.14 4.58
CA GLN A 28 -24.11 16.94 5.73
C GLN A 28 -23.19 16.66 6.92
N GLY A 29 -22.38 17.65 7.31
CA GLY A 29 -21.46 17.55 8.45
C GLY A 29 -20.15 16.81 8.18
N CYS A 30 -19.87 16.41 6.93
CA CYS A 30 -18.63 15.72 6.57
C CYS A 30 -18.17 16.07 5.15
N ALA A 31 -16.87 16.23 4.97
CA ALA A 31 -16.24 16.40 3.67
C ALA A 31 -14.98 15.53 3.58
N ALA A 32 -14.82 14.85 2.45
CA ALA A 32 -13.60 14.14 2.09
C ALA A 32 -12.98 14.82 0.86
N PRO A 33 -12.05 15.77 1.06
CA PRO A 33 -11.45 16.50 -0.05
C PRO A 33 -10.57 15.57 -0.90
N SER A 34 -10.39 15.91 -2.17
CA SER A 34 -9.41 15.24 -3.03
C SER A 34 -8.06 15.96 -2.98
N THR A 35 -7.12 15.40 -2.23
CA THR A 35 -5.72 15.83 -2.18
C THR A 35 -4.83 14.81 -2.91
N GLN A 36 -4.69 14.97 -4.23
CA GLN A 36 -3.92 14.03 -5.05
C GLN A 36 -2.42 14.15 -4.80
N GLN A 37 -1.77 13.00 -4.62
CA GLN A 37 -0.32 12.90 -4.48
C GLN A 37 0.29 12.21 -5.69
N ALA A 38 1.50 12.63 -6.08
CA ALA A 38 2.24 12.02 -7.19
C ALA A 38 2.71 10.59 -6.84
N MET A 39 3.10 10.36 -5.60
CA MET A 39 3.61 9.08 -5.10
C MET A 39 3.32 8.95 -3.60
N TRP A 40 3.12 7.72 -3.11
CA TRP A 40 3.15 7.44 -1.68
C TRP A 40 3.96 6.18 -1.40
N ILE A 41 4.64 6.14 -0.25
CA ILE A 41 5.48 5.02 0.17
C ILE A 41 5.05 4.58 1.57
N LEU A 42 4.58 3.33 1.68
CA LEU A 42 4.31 2.69 2.96
C LEU A 42 5.49 1.80 3.36
N LEU A 43 6.22 2.24 4.37
CA LEU A 43 7.26 1.46 5.04
C LEU A 43 6.65 0.70 6.23
N ARG A 44 6.98 -0.59 6.36
CA ARG A 44 6.56 -1.43 7.48
C ARG A 44 7.75 -2.24 7.95
N GLY A 45 7.88 -2.38 9.27
CA GLY A 45 8.95 -3.12 9.92
C GLY A 45 8.74 -3.12 11.43
N SER A 46 9.45 -4.00 12.12
CA SER A 46 9.41 -4.09 13.59
C SER A 46 10.38 -3.13 14.28
N ASP A 47 11.44 -2.69 13.58
CA ASP A 47 12.44 -1.76 14.12
C ASP A 47 12.24 -0.35 13.58
N ARG A 48 11.97 0.60 14.49
CA ARG A 48 11.71 2.00 14.15
C ARG A 48 12.95 2.69 13.60
N SER A 49 14.13 2.41 14.16
CA SER A 49 15.39 3.05 13.72
C SER A 49 15.69 2.71 12.26
N SER A 50 15.57 1.43 11.89
CA SER A 50 15.70 0.99 10.51
C SER A 50 14.68 1.65 9.56
N LEU A 51 13.45 1.89 10.01
CA LEU A 51 12.44 2.56 9.19
C LEU A 51 12.75 4.05 9.00
N PHE A 52 13.25 4.73 10.04
CA PHE A 52 13.68 6.12 9.98
C PHE A 52 14.87 6.33 9.05
N GLU A 53 15.89 5.48 9.13
CA GLU A 53 17.04 5.55 8.21
C GLU A 53 16.61 5.34 6.75
N ARG A 54 15.73 4.37 6.51
CA ARG A 54 15.20 4.09 5.17
C ARG A 54 14.34 5.21 4.63
N SER A 55 13.52 5.86 5.45
CA SER A 55 12.71 7.00 5.00
C SER A 55 13.60 8.17 4.59
N ALA A 56 14.65 8.47 5.37
CA ALA A 56 15.63 9.50 5.02
C ALA A 56 16.33 9.21 3.68
N GLN A 57 16.79 7.97 3.48
CA GLN A 57 17.42 7.54 2.22
C GLN A 57 16.49 7.68 1.01
N LEU A 58 15.19 7.36 1.17
CA LEU A 58 14.22 7.49 0.10
C LEU A 58 13.93 8.95 -0.26
N VAL A 59 13.87 9.83 0.74
CA VAL A 59 13.69 11.27 0.50
C VAL A 59 14.89 11.85 -0.25
N GLU A 60 16.11 11.48 0.14
CA GLU A 60 17.32 11.89 -0.58
C GLU A 60 17.32 11.38 -2.02
N LEU A 61 17.03 10.08 -2.21
CA LEU A 61 17.01 9.45 -3.54
C LEU A 61 15.99 10.09 -4.51
N LEU A 62 14.85 10.52 -4.00
CA LEU A 62 13.74 11.05 -4.82
C LEU A 62 13.74 12.58 -4.91
N GLY A 63 14.54 13.27 -4.10
CA GLY A 63 14.48 14.71 -3.90
C GLY A 63 14.78 15.57 -5.13
N GLU A 64 15.43 15.02 -6.16
CA GLU A 64 15.64 15.74 -7.43
C GLU A 64 14.37 15.84 -8.28
N ALA A 65 13.45 14.87 -8.15
CA ALA A 65 12.27 14.75 -9.01
C ALA A 65 10.96 14.98 -8.25
N LEU A 66 10.94 14.76 -6.93
CA LEU A 66 9.75 14.83 -6.10
C LEU A 66 10.03 15.66 -4.84
N VAL A 67 9.02 16.40 -4.39
CA VAL A 67 9.04 17.12 -3.12
C VAL A 67 8.25 16.33 -2.10
N LEU A 68 8.81 16.12 -0.91
CA LEU A 68 8.09 15.51 0.20
C LEU A 68 7.03 16.51 0.72
N GLU A 69 5.76 16.21 0.51
CA GLU A 69 4.64 17.03 1.02
C GLU A 69 4.29 16.69 2.46
N ASP A 70 4.18 15.40 2.79
CA ASP A 70 3.77 14.93 4.11
C ASP A 70 4.47 13.61 4.48
N ALA A 71 4.69 13.41 5.79
CA ALA A 71 5.28 12.21 6.35
C ALA A 71 4.69 11.93 7.75
N MET A 72 4.14 10.73 7.92
CA MET A 72 3.48 10.31 9.15
C MET A 72 4.09 9.01 9.68
N ASP A 73 4.60 9.03 10.91
CA ASP A 73 4.98 7.82 11.64
C ASP A 73 3.73 7.09 12.14
N THR A 74 3.61 5.80 11.82
CA THR A 74 2.50 4.95 12.27
C THR A 74 2.97 3.92 13.29
N PHE A 75 2.07 3.48 14.15
CA PHE A 75 2.35 2.46 15.16
C PHE A 75 1.12 1.60 15.41
N ARG A 76 1.34 0.36 15.85
CA ARG A 76 0.26 -0.50 16.34
C ARG A 76 -0.07 -0.10 17.78
N TYR A 77 -1.33 0.24 18.05
CA TYR A 77 -1.77 0.59 19.40
C TYR A 77 -2.31 -0.64 20.14
N ARG A 78 -1.69 -0.97 21.29
CA ARG A 78 -2.02 -2.16 22.09
C ARG A 78 -2.13 -3.42 21.21
N ASP A 79 -3.14 -4.24 21.44
CA ASP A 79 -3.42 -5.46 20.68
C ASP A 79 -4.21 -5.16 19.40
N SER A 80 -3.63 -4.35 18.50
CA SER A 80 -4.25 -3.95 17.22
C SER A 80 -5.57 -3.19 17.36
N ARG A 81 -5.62 -2.26 18.33
CA ARG A 81 -6.79 -1.40 18.53
C ARG A 81 -6.61 -0.07 17.81
N ASP A 82 -7.73 0.54 17.44
CA ASP A 82 -7.74 1.95 17.07
C ASP A 82 -7.60 2.86 18.32
N LEU A 83 -7.48 4.17 18.10
CA LEU A 83 -7.35 5.15 19.18
C LEU A 83 -8.64 5.37 19.98
N THR A 84 -9.79 4.91 19.47
CA THR A 84 -11.06 4.92 20.21
C THR A 84 -11.16 3.73 21.19
N GLY A 85 -10.26 2.76 21.04
CA GLY A 85 -10.13 1.59 21.89
C GLY A 85 -10.80 0.33 21.34
N TYR A 86 -11.39 0.39 20.14
CA TYR A 86 -11.98 -0.77 19.48
C TYR A 86 -10.93 -1.59 18.74
N GLU A 87 -11.18 -2.89 18.57
CA GLU A 87 -10.32 -3.76 17.77
C GLU A 87 -10.50 -3.42 16.29
N ASP A 88 -9.41 -3.09 15.59
CA ASP A 88 -9.45 -2.69 14.19
C ASP A 88 -9.03 -3.87 13.28
N GLY A 89 -9.77 -4.08 12.21
CA GLY A 89 -9.49 -5.12 11.23
C GLY A 89 -10.04 -6.52 11.53
N THR A 90 -10.93 -6.68 12.51
CA THR A 90 -11.60 -7.96 12.82
C THR A 90 -12.35 -8.56 11.60
N GLU A 91 -12.91 -7.70 10.74
CA GLU A 91 -13.65 -8.10 9.52
C GLU A 91 -12.78 -8.15 8.25
N ASN A 92 -11.47 -7.90 8.35
CA ASN A 92 -10.59 -7.97 7.19
C ASN A 92 -10.62 -9.39 6.58
N PRO A 93 -10.62 -9.51 5.25
CA PRO A 93 -10.65 -10.80 4.60
C PRO A 93 -9.44 -11.62 5.04
N ARG A 94 -9.72 -12.79 5.64
CA ARG A 94 -8.67 -13.75 5.96
C ARG A 94 -8.12 -14.31 4.65
N PRO A 95 -6.81 -14.60 4.57
CA PRO A 95 -6.23 -15.19 3.38
C PRO A 95 -7.01 -16.45 2.99
N ARG A 96 -7.77 -16.36 1.90
CA ARG A 96 -8.40 -17.51 1.25
C ARG A 96 -7.27 -18.31 0.64
N GLN A 97 -7.16 -19.61 0.96
CA GLN A 97 -6.30 -20.51 0.19
C GLN A 97 -6.62 -20.31 -1.30
N PRO A 98 -5.65 -19.93 -2.14
CA PRO A 98 -5.93 -19.70 -3.54
C PRO A 98 -6.40 -21.02 -4.15
N SER A 99 -7.68 -21.10 -4.50
CA SER A 99 -8.16 -22.12 -5.42
C SER A 99 -7.49 -21.83 -6.76
N PRO A 100 -6.72 -22.75 -7.36
CA PRO A 100 -6.10 -22.50 -8.64
C PRO A 100 -7.19 -22.11 -9.66
N PRO A 101 -6.94 -21.11 -10.53
CA PRO A 101 -7.94 -20.65 -11.47
C PRO A 101 -8.31 -21.77 -12.46
N ARG A 102 -9.56 -21.78 -12.95
CA ARG A 102 -10.12 -22.90 -13.73
C ARG A 102 -9.30 -23.26 -14.98
N TRP A 103 -8.62 -22.29 -15.59
CA TRP A 103 -7.77 -22.45 -16.77
C TRP A 103 -6.43 -23.18 -16.50
N TRP A 104 -6.05 -23.34 -15.22
CA TRP A 104 -4.83 -24.06 -14.81
C TRP A 104 -4.89 -25.58 -15.09
N ARG A 105 -6.08 -26.18 -15.17
CA ARG A 105 -6.24 -27.65 -15.36
C ARG A 105 -6.11 -28.10 -16.81
N THR A 106 -6.21 -27.19 -17.78
CA THR A 106 -6.33 -27.51 -19.21
C THR A 106 -5.27 -26.85 -20.08
N ALA A 107 -4.35 -26.09 -19.50
CA ALA A 107 -3.26 -25.46 -20.25
C ALA A 107 -2.14 -26.49 -20.55
N PRO A 108 -1.76 -26.71 -21.81
CA PRO A 108 -0.53 -27.46 -22.13
C PRO A 108 0.68 -26.68 -21.61
N ALA A 109 1.54 -27.37 -20.85
CA ALA A 109 2.50 -26.77 -19.94
C ALA A 109 3.52 -25.81 -20.58
N PRO A 110 3.83 -24.71 -19.86
CA PRO A 110 5.22 -24.39 -19.57
C PRO A 110 5.45 -24.55 -18.05
N ARG A 111 6.53 -25.25 -17.73
CA ARG A 111 6.95 -25.55 -16.35
C ARG A 111 7.42 -24.27 -15.66
N LEU A 112 6.82 -23.96 -14.51
CA LEU A 112 7.46 -23.20 -13.45
C LEU A 112 6.98 -23.76 -12.10
N LYS A 113 7.94 -24.25 -11.31
CA LYS A 113 7.73 -24.87 -9.99
C LYS A 113 7.75 -23.77 -8.93
N PHE A 114 6.75 -23.72 -8.05
CA PHE A 114 6.66 -22.76 -6.94
C PHE A 114 6.71 -23.43 -5.55
N CYS A 115 7.15 -22.60 -4.60
CA CYS A 115 6.95 -22.58 -3.15
C CYS A 115 7.75 -23.54 -2.23
N CYS A 116 8.48 -22.92 -1.30
CA CYS A 116 8.37 -23.20 0.12
C CYS A 116 8.48 -21.88 0.91
N GLY A 117 7.66 -21.72 1.94
CA GLY A 117 7.71 -20.61 2.89
C GLY A 117 7.73 -21.12 4.31
N THR A 118 7.95 -20.23 5.27
CA THR A 118 7.41 -20.37 6.62
C THR A 118 7.04 -18.99 7.16
N THR A 119 5.77 -18.85 7.51
CA THR A 119 5.29 -18.04 8.62
C THR A 119 5.97 -18.52 9.90
N LEU A 120 6.62 -17.63 10.62
CA LEU A 120 6.86 -17.75 12.05
C LEU A 120 6.64 -16.36 12.66
N ASP A 121 5.38 -16.08 13.02
CA ASP A 121 5.12 -15.43 14.29
C ASP A 121 5.03 -16.56 15.33
N PRO A 122 5.68 -16.40 16.49
CA PRO A 122 4.99 -16.45 17.76
C PRO A 122 4.46 -15.06 18.17
#